data_AF-A0A6A6ZBF8-F1
#
_entry.id   AF-A0A6A6ZBF8-F1
#
_cell.length_a   1.000
_cell.length_b   1.000
_cell.length_c   1.000
_cell.angle_alpha   90.00
_cell.angle_beta   90.00
_cell.angle_gamma   90.00
#
_symmetry.space_group_name_H-M   'P 1'
#
loop_
_entity.id
_entity.type
_entity.pdbx_description
1 polymer ?
#
loop_
_entity_poly.entity_id
_entity_poly.type
_entity_poly.pdbx_seq_one_letter_code
_entity_poly.pdbx_strand_id
1 'polypeptide(L)' 'GGHEQVVKLLLDAGADANAQGGGGNALYVASDRGHEQVVKLLLDAGADVASR' A
#
# COMPACT_ATOMS: atom_id res chain seq x y z
N GLY A 1 -6.35 12.67 4.40
CA GLY A 1 -7.70 12.21 4.72
C GLY A 1 -8.02 11.01 3.88
N GLY A 2 -8.24 9.85 4.52
CA GLY A 2 -9.46 9.07 4.27
C GLY A 2 -9.28 7.65 3.76
N HIS A 3 -8.05 7.17 3.57
CA HIS A 3 -7.85 5.83 2.98
C HIS A 3 -7.06 4.89 3.87
N GLU A 4 -6.48 5.36 4.98
CA GLU A 4 -5.66 4.56 5.89
C GLU A 4 -6.48 3.41 6.52
N GLN A 5 -7.70 3.70 6.97
CA GLN A 5 -8.60 2.71 7.57
C GLN A 5 -9.09 1.68 6.55
N VAL A 6 -9.32 2.12 5.31
CA VAL A 6 -9.72 1.22 4.21
C VAL A 6 -8.57 0.31 3.82
N VAL A 7 -7.36 0.86 3.66
CA VAL A 7 -6.14 0.09 3.38
C VAL A 7 -5.90 -0.93 4.49
N LYS A 8 -5.99 -0.53 5.76
CA LYS A 8 -5.84 -1.45 6.89
C LYS A 8 -6.87 -2.58 6.83
N LEU A 9 -8.15 -2.28 6.61
CA LEU A 9 -9.20 -3.29 6.53
C LEU A 9 -8.95 -4.30 5.39
N LEU A 10 -8.46 -3.84 4.24
CA LEU A 10 -8.13 -4.72 3.12
C LEU A 10 -6.93 -5.63 3.45
N LEU A 11 -5.88 -5.09 4.07
CA LEU A 11 -4.71 -5.86 4.50
C LEU A 11 -5.08 -6.88 5.58
N ASP A 12 -5.89 -6.48 6.57
CA ASP A 12 -6.42 -7.37 7.61
C ASP A 12 -7.30 -8.50 7.02
N ALA A 13 -7.91 -8.27 5.85
CA ALA A 13 -8.66 -9.27 5.09
C ALA A 13 -7.78 -10.15 4.17
N GLY A 14 -6.46 -9.98 4.18
CA GLY A 14 -5.52 -10.77 3.40
C GLY A 14 -5.30 -10.28 1.97
N ALA A 15 -5.58 -9.01 1.67
CA ALA A 15 -5.21 -8.42 0.40
C ALA A 15 -3.68 -8.48 0.20
N ASP A 16 -3.26 -8.81 -1.03
CA ASP A 16 -1.84 -8.80 -1.39
C ASP A 16 -1.31 -7.37 -1.46
N ALA A 17 -0.42 -7.02 -0.53
CA ALA A 17 0.21 -5.70 -0.46
C ALA A 17 1.09 -5.38 -1.69
N ASN A 18 1.49 -6.41 -2.45
CA ASN A 18 2.32 -6.30 -3.64
C ASN A 18 1.53 -6.32 -4.95
N ALA A 19 0.20 -6.39 -4.88
CA ALA A 19 -0.65 -6.39 -6.06
C ALA A 19 -0.35 -5.17 -6.95
N GLN A 20 -0.08 -5.43 -8.24
CA GLN A 20 0.18 -4.40 -9.23
C GLN A 20 -1.09 -4.06 -10.02
N GLY A 21 -1.33 -2.77 -10.25
CA GLY A 21 -2.34 -2.27 -11.17
C GLY A 21 -1.72 -1.46 -12.30
N GLY A 22 -2.56 -0.80 -13.11
CA GLY A 22 -2.10 0.01 -14.25
C GLY A 22 -1.19 1.20 -13.90
N GLY A 23 -1.04 1.53 -12.61
CA GLY A 23 -0.16 2.60 -12.10
C GLY A 23 0.99 2.10 -11.22
N GLY A 24 1.29 0.79 -11.22
CA GLY A 24 2.24 0.17 -10.30
C GLY A 24 1.57 -0.44 -9.07
N ASN A 25 2.38 -0.84 -8.08
CA ASN A 25 1.87 -1.35 -6.80
C ASN A 25 1.40 -0.22 -5.87
N ALA A 26 0.69 -0.58 -4.81
CA ALA A 26 0.15 0.37 -3.85
C ALA A 26 1.24 1.22 -3.15
N LEU A 27 2.42 0.65 -2.90
CA LEU A 27 3.53 1.32 -2.22
C LEU A 27 4.11 2.46 -3.07
N TYR A 28 4.27 2.24 -4.38
CA TYR A 28 4.72 3.24 -5.34
C TYR A 28 3.72 4.41 -5.40
N VAL A 29 2.44 4.12 -5.61
CA VAL A 29 1.40 5.16 -5.72
C VAL A 29 1.26 5.95 -4.42
N ALA A 30 1.32 5.28 -3.26
CA ALA A 30 1.26 5.96 -1.96
C ALA A 30 2.47 6.87 -1.74
N SER A 31 3.66 6.44 -2.16
CA SER A 31 4.90 7.23 -2.05
C SER A 31 4.88 8.46 -2.96
N ASP A 32 4.49 8.28 -4.23
CA ASP A 32 4.36 9.37 -5.22
C ASP A 32 3.38 10.45 -4.76
N ARG A 33 2.29 10.05 -4.08
CA ARG A 33 1.26 10.96 -3.55
C ARG A 33 1.54 11.49 -2.15
N GLY A 34 2.65 11.11 -1.51
CA GLY A 34 3.01 11.55 -0.16
C GLY A 34 2.08 11.02 0.95
N HIS A 35 1.46 9.85 0.76
CA HIS A 35 0.56 9.23 1.74
C HIS A 35 1.33 8.44 2.80
N GLU A 36 2.08 9.14 3.66
CA GLU A 36 3.00 8.55 4.64
C GLU A 36 2.39 7.43 5.50
N GLN A 37 1.15 7.60 5.96
CA GLN A 37 0.51 6.60 6.82
C GLN A 37 0.10 5.34 6.05
N VAL A 38 -0.26 5.48 4.77
CA VAL A 38 -0.53 4.33 3.89
C VAL A 38 0.75 3.58 3.57
N VAL A 39 1.86 4.31 3.33
CA VAL A 39 3.19 3.72 3.14
C VAL A 39 3.58 2.85 4.33
N LYS A 40 3.39 3.34 5.56
CA LYS A 40 3.67 2.56 6.78
C LYS A 40 2.83 1.28 6.84
N LEU A 41 1.52 1.37 6.62
CA LEU A 41 0.64 0.19 6.63
C LEU A 41 1.05 -0.87 5.61
N LEU A 42 1.44 -0.46 4.41
CA LEU A 42 1.87 -1.39 3.36
C LEU A 42 3.22 -2.06 3.72
N LEU A 43 4.17 -1.31 4.27
CA LEU A 43 5.44 -1.86 4.73
C LEU A 43 5.27 -2.83 5.90
N ASP A 44 4.40 -2.49 6.86
CA ASP A 44 4.05 -3.37 7.98
C ASP A 44 3.39 -4.68 7.51
N ALA A 45 2.68 -4.63 6.38
CA ALA A 45 2.10 -5.80 5.71
C ALA A 45 3.07 -6.55 4.77
N GLY A 46 4.34 -6.15 4.71
CA GLY A 46 5.37 -6.84 3.93
C GLY A 46 5.41 -6.47 2.45
N ALA A 47 4.96 -5.27 2.07
CA ALA A 47 5.14 -4.77 0.71
C ALA A 47 6.63 -4.65 0.33
N ASP A 48 6.97 -5.10 -0.87
CA ASP A 48 8.30 -5.10 -1.43
C ASP A 48 8.70 -3.71 -1.91
N VAL A 49 9.72 -3.15 -1.29
CA VAL A 49 10.28 -1.83 -1.61
C VAL A 49 10.95 -1.76 -2.98
N ALA A 50 11.27 -2.91 -3.58
CA ALA A 50 12.00 -3.03 -4.84
C ALA A 50 11.22 -3.76 -5.94
N SER A 51 9.91 -3.94 -5.77
CA SER A 51 9.07 -4.58 -6.78
C SER A 51 9.12 -3.77 -8.09
N ARG A 52 9.66 -4.40 -9.13
CA ARG A 52 9.84 -3.86 -10.49
C ARG A 52 8.63 -4.13 -11.37
#